data_AF-A0A371QDH2-F1
#
_entry.id   AF-A0A371QDH2-F1
#
_cell.length_a   1.000
_cell.length_b   1.000
_cell.length_c   1.000
_cell.angle_alpha   90.00
_cell.angle_beta   90.00
_cell.angle_gamma   90.00
#
_symmetry.space_group_name_H-M   'P 1'
#
loop_
_entity.id
_entity.type
_entity.pdbx_description
1 polymer ?
#
loop_
_entity_poly.entity_id
_entity_poly.type
_entity_poly.pdbx_seq_one_letter_code
_entity_poly.pdbx_strand_id
1 'polypeptide(L)'
;MIEPQMTLFTRALSKCKLTEKDNDVLTAVAMTLSGHPDVFRACYIAFMNDEPSYHYHPMIGAPLEFFYEKELVRIRRLQEEVILPRSVFIQYASYVDLCLSRIYPLGSVVELDRELLPKELVESFESEQMDFFVVISGRRVDLANGHYVDYIGHGYPFGLRFDISPLLISNLFIKRVVSEGYSDTVDEHYCQEALRKEYLNAGMVSSVYVKEEVNED
;
A
#
# COMPACT_ATOMS: atom_id res chain seq x y z
N MET A 1 -14.59 -2.28 8.39
CA MET A 1 -13.64 -3.36 8.08
C MET A 1 -14.35 -4.69 8.27
N ILE A 2 -14.23 -5.60 7.31
CA ILE A 2 -14.98 -6.85 7.28
C ILE A 2 -14.17 -7.90 8.06
N GLU A 3 -14.81 -8.63 8.97
CA GLU A 3 -14.22 -9.69 9.81
C GLU A 3 -13.25 -10.68 9.08
N PRO A 4 -13.50 -11.08 7.81
CA PRO A 4 -12.58 -11.91 7.04
C PRO A 4 -11.21 -11.28 6.78
N GLN A 5 -11.13 -9.96 6.58
CA GLN A 5 -9.86 -9.27 6.30
C GLN A 5 -8.95 -9.26 7.52
N MET A 6 -9.52 -9.02 8.70
CA MET A 6 -8.75 -9.07 9.95
C MET A 6 -8.27 -10.49 10.27
N THR A 7 -9.11 -11.49 10.01
CA THR A 7 -8.70 -12.90 10.16
C THR A 7 -7.51 -13.22 9.24
N LEU A 8 -7.56 -12.75 7.99
CA LEU A 8 -6.49 -12.93 7.03
C LEU A 8 -5.20 -12.20 7.45
N PHE A 9 -5.33 -10.97 7.93
CA PHE A 9 -4.23 -10.16 8.44
C PHE A 9 -3.56 -10.79 9.66
N THR A 10 -4.32 -11.24 10.67
CA THR A 10 -3.76 -11.92 11.85
C THR A 10 -2.98 -13.18 11.46
N ARG A 11 -3.47 -13.93 10.47
CA ARG A 11 -2.76 -15.08 9.89
C ARG A 11 -1.46 -14.67 9.17
N ALA A 12 -1.45 -13.52 8.51
CA ALA A 12 -0.24 -12.98 7.90
C ALA A 12 0.77 -12.53 8.96
N LEU A 13 0.31 -11.78 9.97
CA LEU A 13 1.12 -11.21 11.04
C LEU A 13 1.82 -12.30 11.88
N SER A 14 1.19 -13.45 12.08
CA SER A 14 1.82 -14.58 12.80
C SER A 14 3.11 -15.08 12.13
N LYS A 15 3.29 -14.83 10.82
CA LYS A 15 4.53 -15.15 10.09
C LYS A 15 5.72 -14.30 10.55
N CYS A 16 5.48 -13.15 11.20
CA CYS A 16 6.53 -12.29 11.77
C CYS A 16 7.13 -12.85 13.08
N LYS A 17 6.54 -13.91 13.68
CA LYS A 17 7.03 -14.57 14.90
C LYS A 17 7.25 -13.63 16.09
N LEU A 18 6.34 -12.67 16.26
CA LEU A 18 6.36 -11.68 17.35
C LEU A 18 5.74 -12.24 18.64
N THR A 19 5.96 -11.54 19.75
CA THR A 19 5.28 -11.86 21.01
C THR A 19 3.77 -11.62 20.89
N GLU A 20 2.96 -12.27 21.74
CA GLU A 20 1.50 -12.05 21.77
C GLU A 20 1.17 -10.57 21.99
N LYS A 21 1.87 -9.93 22.95
CA LYS A 21 1.74 -8.50 23.22
C LYS A 21 2.00 -7.64 21.99
N ASP A 22 3.11 -7.88 21.27
CA ASP A 22 3.44 -7.10 20.08
C ASP A 22 2.44 -7.32 18.95
N ASN A 23 1.93 -8.55 18.80
CA ASN A 23 0.88 -8.85 17.83
C ASN A 23 -0.41 -8.06 18.11
N ASP A 24 -0.81 -7.94 19.37
CA ASP A 24 -2.00 -7.17 19.76
C ASP A 24 -1.84 -5.68 19.43
N VAL A 25 -0.68 -5.10 19.76
CA VAL A 25 -0.38 -3.69 19.46
C VAL A 25 -0.37 -3.46 17.94
N LEU A 26 0.34 -4.30 17.19
CA LEU A 26 0.43 -4.16 15.73
C LEU A 26 -0.90 -4.40 15.03
N THR A 27 -1.77 -5.25 15.59
CA THR A 27 -3.14 -5.43 15.12
C THR A 27 -3.94 -4.14 15.32
N ALA A 28 -3.87 -3.51 16.50
CA ALA A 28 -4.54 -2.23 16.75
C ALA A 28 -4.00 -1.09 15.87
N VAL A 29 -2.70 -1.07 15.61
CA VAL A 29 -2.07 -0.13 14.66
C VAL A 29 -2.62 -0.38 13.26
N ALA A 30 -2.63 -1.63 12.79
CA ALA A 30 -3.11 -2.00 11.45
C ALA A 30 -4.59 -1.64 11.25
N MET A 31 -5.42 -1.81 12.28
CA MET A 31 -6.81 -1.37 12.25
C MET A 31 -6.94 0.14 12.05
N THR A 32 -6.09 0.93 12.72
CA THR A 32 -6.06 2.39 12.56
C THR A 32 -5.62 2.76 11.14
N LEU A 33 -4.54 2.16 10.65
CA LEU A 33 -4.01 2.39 9.30
C LEU A 33 -5.01 2.00 8.20
N SER A 34 -5.77 0.92 8.38
CA SER A 34 -6.80 0.48 7.43
C SER A 34 -7.94 1.50 7.27
N GLY A 35 -8.26 2.23 8.34
CA GLY A 35 -9.28 3.29 8.34
C GLY A 35 -8.76 4.63 7.82
N HIS A 36 -7.43 4.79 7.74
CA HIS A 36 -6.75 6.00 7.31
C HIS A 36 -5.64 5.68 6.29
N PRO A 37 -6.00 5.34 5.04
CA PRO A 37 -5.03 4.96 4.02
C PRO A 37 -3.99 6.04 3.71
N ASP A 38 -4.37 7.31 3.83
CA ASP A 38 -3.50 8.48 3.74
C ASP A 38 -2.41 8.48 4.82
N VAL A 39 -2.77 8.10 6.04
CA VAL A 39 -1.83 7.95 7.18
C VAL A 39 -0.88 6.78 6.95
N PHE A 40 -1.38 5.63 6.48
CA PHE A 40 -0.52 4.50 6.13
C PHE A 40 0.48 4.86 5.04
N ARG A 41 0.00 5.50 3.97
CA ARG A 41 0.81 5.99 2.87
C ARG A 41 1.89 6.96 3.35
N ALA A 42 1.52 7.99 4.11
CA ALA A 42 2.46 8.99 4.60
C ALA A 42 3.51 8.37 5.55
N CYS A 43 3.10 7.46 6.44
CA CYS A 43 4.01 6.70 7.30
C CYS A 43 5.02 5.89 6.48
N TYR A 44 4.58 5.18 5.44
CA TYR A 44 5.52 4.37 4.65
C TYR A 44 6.43 5.22 3.76
N ILE A 45 5.94 6.34 3.22
CA ILE A 45 6.78 7.30 2.47
C ILE A 45 7.85 7.91 3.37
N ALA A 46 7.50 8.35 4.58
CA ALA A 46 8.46 8.89 5.55
C ALA A 46 9.57 7.86 5.85
N PHE A 47 9.20 6.58 6.00
CA PHE A 47 10.15 5.49 6.16
C PHE A 47 11.07 5.32 4.93
N MET A 48 10.53 5.35 3.71
CA MET A 48 11.33 5.20 2.48
C MET A 48 12.25 6.39 2.22
N ASN A 49 11.85 7.59 2.65
CA ASN A 49 12.65 8.82 2.50
C ASN A 49 13.69 8.99 3.62
N ASP A 50 13.87 7.98 4.49
CA ASP A 50 14.74 8.03 5.67
C ASP A 50 14.49 9.26 6.57
N GLU A 51 13.21 9.68 6.66
CA GLU A 51 12.81 10.65 7.67
C GLU A 51 13.05 10.06 9.08
N PRO A 52 13.30 10.88 10.11
CA PRO A 52 13.56 10.36 11.45
C PRO A 52 12.30 9.80 12.14
N SER A 53 11.13 10.34 11.81
CA SER A 53 9.86 9.92 12.40
C SER A 53 8.65 10.40 11.63
N TYR A 54 7.52 9.72 11.85
CA TYR A 54 6.19 10.14 11.41
C TYR A 54 5.22 10.14 12.59
N HIS A 55 4.39 11.18 12.69
CA HIS A 55 3.48 11.38 13.81
C HIS A 55 2.05 11.66 13.32
N TYR A 56 1.12 10.77 13.66
CA TYR A 56 -0.30 10.94 13.42
C TYR A 56 -1.03 11.25 14.73
N HIS A 57 -1.55 12.47 14.84
CA HIS A 57 -2.30 12.95 16.00
C HIS A 57 -3.73 13.31 15.58
N PRO A 58 -4.66 12.34 15.55
CA PRO A 58 -6.04 12.63 15.21
C PRO A 58 -6.72 13.47 16.29
N MET A 59 -7.70 14.28 15.90
CA MET A 59 -8.54 15.01 16.84
C MET A 59 -9.35 14.08 17.75
N ILE A 60 -9.75 12.91 17.25
CA ILE A 60 -10.45 11.86 17.98
C ILE A 60 -9.78 10.52 17.65
N GLY A 61 -9.31 9.82 18.68
CA GLY A 61 -8.65 8.51 18.53
C GLY A 61 -7.31 8.44 19.25
N ALA A 62 -6.61 7.33 19.04
CA ALA A 62 -5.27 7.11 19.59
C ALA A 62 -4.20 7.69 18.65
N PRO A 63 -3.24 8.48 19.16
CA PRO A 63 -2.09 8.90 18.36
C PRO A 63 -1.23 7.70 17.98
N LEU A 64 -0.60 7.79 16.81
CA LEU A 64 0.39 6.85 16.32
C LEU A 64 1.70 7.58 16.07
N GLU A 65 2.79 7.03 16.57
CA GLU A 65 4.13 7.55 16.34
C GLU A 65 5.01 6.44 15.80
N PHE A 66 5.75 6.75 14.75
CA PHE A 66 6.74 5.87 14.16
C PHE A 66 8.09 6.57 14.24
N PHE A 67 9.08 5.93 14.83
CA PHE A 67 10.45 6.42 14.89
C PHE A 67 11.32 5.47 14.06
N TYR A 68 12.00 6.02 13.07
CA TYR A 68 12.78 5.26 12.11
C TYR A 68 14.26 5.39 12.48
N GLU A 69 14.76 4.37 13.16
CA GLU A 69 16.17 4.27 13.52
C GLU A 69 16.91 3.45 12.43
N LYS A 70 18.25 3.42 12.54
CA LYS A 70 19.10 2.80 11.51
C LYS A 70 18.74 1.33 11.23
N GLU A 71 18.50 0.55 12.28
CA GLU A 71 18.20 -0.89 12.17
C GLU A 71 16.79 -1.25 12.69
N LEU A 72 16.14 -0.32 13.38
CA LEU A 72 14.92 -0.55 14.13
C LEU A 72 13.85 0.45 13.75
N VAL A 73 12.59 0.03 13.84
CA VAL A 73 11.43 0.90 13.78
C VAL A 73 10.66 0.74 15.07
N ARG A 74 10.52 1.84 15.80
CA ARG A 74 9.75 1.88 17.04
C ARG A 74 8.38 2.48 16.77
N ILE A 75 7.34 1.72 17.10
CA ILE A 75 5.95 2.09 16.88
C ILE A 75 5.31 2.31 18.24
N ARG A 76 4.80 3.52 18.49
CA ARG A 76 4.07 3.85 19.72
C ARG A 76 2.61 4.11 19.42
N ARG A 77 1.75 3.54 20.25
CA ARG A 77 0.32 3.81 20.27
C ARG A 77 -0.14 3.94 21.71
N LEU A 78 -0.58 5.14 22.11
CA LEU A 78 -0.90 5.45 23.51
C LEU A 78 0.32 5.16 24.42
N GLN A 79 0.15 4.27 25.41
CA GLN A 79 1.19 3.84 26.35
C GLN A 79 1.91 2.54 25.91
N GLU A 80 1.47 1.95 24.80
CA GLU A 80 2.07 0.72 24.27
C GLU A 80 3.11 1.05 23.20
N GLU A 81 4.15 0.22 23.15
CA GLU A 81 5.28 0.39 22.25
C GLU A 81 5.74 -0.98 21.74
N VAL A 82 6.07 -1.03 20.44
CA VAL A 82 6.69 -2.20 19.78
C VAL A 82 7.95 -1.73 19.07
N ILE A 83 9.02 -2.51 19.18
CA ILE A 83 10.28 -2.26 18.48
C ILE A 83 10.51 -3.41 17.50
N LEU A 84 10.61 -3.10 16.21
CA LEU A 84 10.79 -4.07 15.14
C LEU A 84 12.12 -3.86 14.44
N PRO A 85 12.83 -4.92 14.02
CA PRO A 85 13.82 -4.80 12.96
C PRO A 85 13.19 -4.18 11.71
N ARG A 86 13.92 -3.35 10.95
CA ARG A 86 13.41 -2.74 9.70
C ARG A 86 12.83 -3.77 8.73
N SER A 87 13.45 -4.96 8.62
CA SER A 87 12.93 -6.07 7.81
C SER A 87 11.54 -6.51 8.22
N VAL A 88 11.29 -6.61 9.53
CA VAL A 88 9.99 -7.02 10.08
C VAL A 88 8.97 -5.90 9.93
N PHE A 89 9.39 -4.64 10.02
CA PHE A 89 8.51 -3.49 9.73
C PHE A 89 8.06 -3.49 8.26
N ILE A 90 8.97 -3.71 7.31
CA ILE A 90 8.63 -3.83 5.88
C ILE A 90 7.66 -5.00 5.65
N GLN A 91 7.93 -6.15 6.26
CA GLN A 91 7.03 -7.30 6.19
C GLN A 91 5.65 -6.99 6.76
N TYR A 92 5.58 -6.34 7.93
CA TYR A 92 4.33 -5.87 8.54
C TYR A 92 3.56 -4.92 7.60
N ALA A 93 4.22 -3.91 7.04
CA ALA A 93 3.62 -2.96 6.11
C ALA A 93 3.07 -3.67 4.86
N SER A 94 3.81 -4.64 4.32
CA SER A 94 3.36 -5.45 3.19
C SER A 94 2.07 -6.24 3.49
N TYR A 95 1.89 -6.69 4.73
CA TYR A 95 0.68 -7.41 5.15
C TYR A 95 -0.49 -6.48 5.42
N VAL A 96 -0.24 -5.28 5.97
CA VAL A 96 -1.26 -4.23 6.06
C VAL A 96 -1.76 -3.91 4.65
N ASP A 97 -0.87 -3.71 3.68
CA ASP A 97 -1.27 -3.37 2.33
C ASP A 97 -2.03 -4.49 1.61
N LEU A 98 -1.48 -5.71 1.66
CA LEU A 98 -2.11 -6.86 1.01
C LEU A 98 -3.49 -7.18 1.60
N CYS A 99 -3.62 -7.16 2.93
CA CYS A 99 -4.82 -7.63 3.61
C CYS A 99 -5.86 -6.53 3.82
N LEU A 100 -5.45 -5.27 3.99
CA LEU A 100 -6.31 -4.20 4.50
C LEU A 100 -6.44 -2.99 3.56
N SER A 101 -5.45 -2.70 2.70
CA SER A 101 -5.57 -1.55 1.77
C SER A 101 -6.73 -1.74 0.81
N ARG A 102 -7.36 -0.63 0.43
CA ARG A 102 -8.44 -0.63 -0.57
C ARG A 102 -7.94 -1.17 -1.91
N ILE A 103 -8.79 -1.94 -2.57
CA ILE A 103 -8.60 -2.37 -3.96
C ILE A 103 -9.68 -1.63 -4.75
N TYR A 104 -9.28 -0.68 -5.58
CA TYR A 104 -10.22 0.14 -6.35
C TYR A 104 -10.86 -0.67 -7.49
N PRO A 105 -12.15 -0.48 -7.78
CA PRO A 105 -12.81 -1.14 -8.92
C PRO A 105 -12.16 -0.78 -10.25
N LEU A 106 -12.29 -1.67 -11.25
CA LEU A 106 -11.87 -1.35 -12.62
C LEU A 106 -12.68 -0.17 -13.16
N GLY A 107 -12.04 0.63 -14.02
CA GLY A 107 -12.60 1.87 -14.54
C GLY A 107 -12.53 3.06 -13.57
N SER A 108 -12.03 2.88 -12.34
CA SER A 108 -11.77 4.00 -11.44
C SER A 108 -10.73 4.95 -12.04
N VAL A 109 -10.99 6.25 -11.96
CA VAL A 109 -10.05 7.31 -12.31
C VAL A 109 -9.39 7.81 -11.03
N VAL A 110 -8.07 7.75 -10.99
CA VAL A 110 -7.26 8.16 -9.84
C VAL A 110 -6.29 9.26 -10.23
N GLU A 111 -6.01 10.15 -9.28
CA GLU A 111 -4.93 11.13 -9.38
C GLU A 111 -3.67 10.53 -8.77
N LEU A 112 -2.60 10.48 -9.54
CA LEU A 112 -1.27 10.09 -9.05
C LEU A 112 -0.60 11.26 -8.34
N ASP A 113 0.16 10.96 -7.29
CA ASP A 113 0.95 11.96 -6.61
C ASP A 113 2.22 12.28 -7.40
N ARG A 114 2.22 13.44 -8.06
CA ARG A 114 3.33 13.97 -8.86
C ARG A 114 4.67 13.90 -8.11
N GLU A 115 4.69 14.13 -6.80
CA GLU A 115 5.93 14.18 -6.01
C GLU A 115 6.59 12.80 -5.83
N LEU A 116 5.82 11.72 -6.02
CA LEU A 116 6.32 10.35 -5.92
C LEU A 116 6.64 9.72 -7.28
N LEU A 117 6.33 10.40 -8.38
CA LEU A 117 6.54 9.85 -9.72
C LEU A 117 7.98 10.08 -10.19
N PRO A 118 8.55 9.14 -10.97
CA PRO A 118 9.81 9.35 -11.66
C PRO A 118 9.76 10.61 -12.53
N LYS A 119 10.87 11.37 -12.55
CA LYS A 119 10.96 12.63 -13.29
C LYS A 119 10.60 12.49 -14.77
N GLU A 120 11.05 11.41 -15.42
CA GLU A 120 10.74 11.14 -16.83
C GLU A 120 9.23 10.96 -17.08
N LEU A 121 8.52 10.33 -16.14
CA LEU A 121 7.07 10.18 -16.22
C LEU A 121 6.39 11.53 -16.03
N VAL A 122 6.87 12.35 -15.09
CA VAL A 122 6.36 13.72 -14.89
C VAL A 122 6.51 14.57 -16.14
N GLU A 123 7.70 14.56 -16.76
CA GLU A 123 7.97 15.30 -18.00
C GLU A 123 7.09 14.82 -19.17
N SER A 124 6.82 13.51 -19.26
CA SER A 124 5.92 12.95 -20.27
C SER A 124 4.50 13.53 -20.15
N PHE A 125 3.89 13.48 -18.95
CA PHE A 125 2.56 14.06 -18.70
C PHE A 125 2.52 15.56 -18.99
N GLU A 126 3.54 16.32 -18.54
CA GLU A 126 3.62 17.76 -18.77
C GLU A 126 3.76 18.11 -20.26
N SER A 127 4.53 17.32 -21.02
CA SER A 127 4.72 17.53 -22.46
C SER A 127 3.42 17.34 -23.27
N GLU A 128 2.56 16.43 -22.83
CA GLU A 128 1.24 16.18 -23.41
C GLU A 128 0.15 17.11 -22.84
N GLN A 129 0.51 18.04 -21.94
CA GLN A 129 -0.42 18.92 -21.21
C GLN A 129 -1.52 18.14 -20.48
N MET A 130 -1.16 16.97 -19.95
CA MET A 130 -2.07 16.09 -19.25
C MET A 130 -1.99 16.30 -17.73
N ASP A 131 -3.15 16.20 -17.08
CA ASP A 131 -3.21 15.98 -15.64
C ASP A 131 -2.71 14.56 -15.30
N PHE A 132 -2.24 14.35 -14.07
CA PHE A 132 -1.77 13.06 -13.55
C PHE A 132 -2.91 12.07 -13.28
N PHE A 133 -3.94 12.08 -14.11
CA PHE A 133 -5.09 11.20 -14.01
C PHE A 133 -4.90 9.92 -14.80
N VAL A 134 -5.23 8.81 -14.16
CA VAL A 134 -5.12 7.48 -14.75
C VAL A 134 -6.40 6.71 -14.52
N VAL A 135 -6.90 6.05 -15.57
CA VAL A 135 -7.97 5.06 -15.47
C VAL A 135 -7.38 3.67 -15.20
N ILE A 136 -7.86 3.01 -14.15
CA ILE A 136 -7.45 1.65 -13.75
C ILE A 136 -8.11 0.62 -14.69
N SER A 137 -7.30 -0.22 -15.32
CA SER A 137 -7.75 -1.30 -16.23
C SER A 137 -7.34 -2.70 -15.78
N GLY A 138 -6.45 -2.83 -14.79
CA GLY A 138 -6.08 -4.10 -14.15
C GLY A 138 -5.87 -3.95 -12.65
N ARG A 139 -6.03 -5.04 -11.89
CA ARG A 139 -5.85 -5.11 -10.42
C ARG A 139 -4.90 -6.26 -10.09
N ARG A 140 -4.04 -6.05 -9.07
CA ARG A 140 -3.08 -7.02 -8.51
C ARG A 140 -2.44 -7.85 -9.63
N VAL A 141 -1.50 -7.24 -10.34
CA VAL A 141 -0.86 -7.87 -11.49
C VAL A 141 0.38 -8.61 -11.05
N ASP A 142 0.38 -9.93 -11.22
CA ASP A 142 1.52 -10.80 -10.96
C ASP A 142 2.67 -10.47 -11.92
N LEU A 143 3.84 -10.16 -11.36
CA LEU A 143 5.06 -9.86 -12.11
C LEU A 143 5.90 -11.12 -12.40
N ALA A 144 5.36 -12.31 -12.10
CA ALA A 144 6.00 -13.62 -12.28
C ALA A 144 7.34 -13.78 -11.53
N ASN A 145 7.54 -13.00 -10.46
CA ASN A 145 8.76 -13.00 -9.65
C ASN A 145 8.46 -13.05 -8.13
N GLY A 146 7.25 -13.50 -7.76
CA GLY A 146 6.79 -13.49 -6.37
C GLY A 146 6.27 -12.14 -5.88
N HIS A 147 6.23 -11.12 -6.75
CA HIS A 147 5.69 -9.80 -6.45
C HIS A 147 4.53 -9.44 -7.35
N TYR A 148 3.76 -8.45 -6.91
CA TYR A 148 2.71 -7.85 -7.73
C TYR A 148 2.78 -6.33 -7.71
N VAL A 149 2.10 -5.71 -8.68
CA VAL A 149 1.76 -4.29 -8.63
C VAL A 149 0.25 -4.12 -8.48
N ASP A 150 -0.18 -3.09 -7.75
CA ASP A 150 -1.59 -2.92 -7.36
C ASP A 150 -2.52 -2.76 -8.57
N TYR A 151 -2.09 -1.99 -9.58
CA TYR A 151 -2.90 -1.73 -10.75
C TYR A 151 -2.08 -1.64 -12.03
N ILE A 152 -2.78 -1.92 -13.13
CA ILE A 152 -2.45 -1.41 -14.46
C ILE A 152 -3.38 -0.23 -14.72
N GLY A 153 -2.86 0.85 -15.29
CA GLY A 153 -3.67 1.97 -15.75
C GLY A 153 -3.16 2.65 -17.00
N HIS A 154 -4.01 3.53 -17.53
CA HIS A 154 -3.73 4.34 -18.71
C HIS A 154 -4.07 5.80 -18.48
N GLY A 155 -3.36 6.73 -19.11
CA GLY A 155 -3.63 8.16 -18.99
C GLY A 155 -5.09 8.51 -19.35
N TYR A 156 -5.76 9.25 -18.48
CA TYR A 156 -7.11 9.77 -18.70
C TYR A 156 -7.05 11.13 -19.42
N PRO A 157 -7.96 11.45 -20.36
CA PRO A 157 -9.16 10.70 -20.77
C PRO A 157 -8.94 9.69 -21.90
N PHE A 158 -7.70 9.51 -22.38
CA PHE A 158 -7.41 8.71 -23.57
C PHE A 158 -7.64 7.21 -23.39
N GLY A 159 -7.39 6.67 -22.18
CA GLY A 159 -7.55 5.25 -21.89
C GLY A 159 -6.53 4.38 -22.64
N LEU A 160 -6.93 3.15 -22.97
CA LEU A 160 -6.05 2.20 -23.65
C LEU A 160 -5.65 2.69 -25.04
N ARG A 161 -4.34 2.81 -25.25
CA ARG A 161 -3.71 3.15 -26.52
C ARG A 161 -2.70 2.07 -26.90
N PHE A 162 -2.69 1.64 -28.16
CA PHE A 162 -1.80 0.55 -28.61
C PHE A 162 -0.33 0.98 -28.77
N ASP A 163 -0.10 2.29 -28.89
CA ASP A 163 1.22 2.90 -29.06
C ASP A 163 1.87 3.31 -27.73
N ILE A 164 1.16 3.15 -26.61
CA ILE A 164 1.64 3.54 -25.27
C ILE A 164 1.55 2.35 -24.32
N SER A 165 2.66 2.05 -23.66
CA SER A 165 2.69 1.02 -22.62
C SER A 165 1.81 1.42 -21.42
N PRO A 166 1.11 0.45 -20.80
CA PRO A 166 0.39 0.71 -19.56
C PRO A 166 1.30 1.19 -18.44
N LEU A 167 0.75 1.99 -17.53
CA LEU A 167 1.40 2.35 -16.27
C LEU A 167 1.16 1.26 -15.23
N LEU A 168 2.23 0.83 -14.57
CA LEU A 168 2.17 -0.02 -13.39
C LEU A 168 2.10 0.89 -12.16
N ILE A 169 1.03 0.77 -11.36
CA ILE A 169 0.69 1.74 -10.32
C ILE A 169 0.54 1.02 -8.99
N SER A 170 1.28 1.46 -7.98
CA SER A 170 1.02 1.09 -6.60
C SER A 170 -0.04 1.99 -5.97
N ASN A 171 -0.81 1.44 -5.02
CA ASN A 171 -1.64 2.20 -4.09
C ASN A 171 -0.87 3.37 -3.45
N LEU A 172 0.43 3.21 -3.20
CA LEU A 172 1.27 4.25 -2.60
C LEU A 172 1.36 5.52 -3.47
N PHE A 173 1.24 5.39 -4.79
CA PHE A 173 1.32 6.53 -5.72
C PHE A 173 -0.03 7.20 -5.95
N ILE A 174 -1.13 6.63 -5.46
CA ILE A 174 -2.46 7.22 -5.61
C ILE A 174 -2.66 8.30 -4.55
N LYS A 175 -2.78 9.55 -5.00
CA LYS A 175 -3.07 10.71 -4.14
C LYS A 175 -4.54 10.73 -3.72
N ARG A 176 -5.45 10.50 -4.67
CA ARG A 176 -6.89 10.38 -4.41
C ARG A 176 -7.62 9.68 -5.56
N VAL A 177 -8.82 9.20 -5.28
CA VAL A 177 -9.77 8.77 -6.30
C VAL A 177 -10.53 10.00 -6.80
N VAL A 178 -10.53 10.21 -8.11
CA VAL A 178 -11.29 11.28 -8.78
C VAL A 178 -12.71 10.78 -9.09
N SER A 179 -12.81 9.56 -9.60
CA SER A 179 -14.08 8.90 -9.89
C SER A 179 -13.93 7.40 -9.63
N GLU A 180 -14.84 6.82 -8.87
CA GLU A 180 -14.81 5.40 -8.57
C GLU A 180 -15.52 4.61 -9.69
N GLY A 181 -14.89 3.53 -10.13
CA GLY A 181 -15.44 2.61 -11.12
C GLY A 181 -16.61 1.80 -10.58
N TYR A 182 -17.27 1.06 -11.47
CA TYR A 182 -18.39 0.21 -11.07
C TYR A 182 -17.92 -1.02 -10.29
N SER A 183 -18.63 -1.36 -9.22
CA SER A 183 -18.46 -2.57 -8.44
C SER A 183 -19.82 -3.13 -8.07
N ASP A 184 -20.00 -4.44 -8.21
CA ASP A 184 -21.16 -5.17 -7.69
C ASP A 184 -20.75 -6.07 -6.52
N THR A 185 -21.72 -6.79 -5.94
CA THR A 185 -21.46 -7.67 -4.81
C THR A 185 -20.51 -8.83 -5.14
N VAL A 186 -20.47 -9.27 -6.41
CA VAL A 186 -19.59 -10.34 -6.86
C VAL A 186 -18.15 -9.83 -6.95
N ASP A 187 -17.96 -8.65 -7.55
CA ASP A 187 -16.65 -7.99 -7.66
C ASP A 187 -16.09 -7.63 -6.27
N GLU A 188 -16.95 -7.10 -5.38
CA GLU A 188 -16.58 -6.82 -4.00
C GLU A 188 -16.14 -8.08 -3.27
N HIS A 189 -16.92 -9.17 -3.32
CA HIS A 189 -16.55 -10.42 -2.66
C HIS A 189 -15.25 -11.01 -3.22
N TYR A 190 -15.08 -10.98 -4.55
CA TYR A 190 -13.83 -11.42 -5.19
C TYR A 190 -12.63 -10.63 -4.68
N CYS A 191 -12.71 -9.29 -4.67
CA CYS A 191 -11.60 -8.43 -4.25
C CYS A 191 -11.33 -8.50 -2.75
N GLN A 192 -12.37 -8.51 -1.92
CA GLN A 192 -12.21 -8.43 -0.46
C GLN A 192 -11.83 -9.76 0.18
N GLU A 193 -12.11 -10.89 -0.46
CA GLU A 193 -11.84 -12.21 0.09
C GLU A 193 -10.91 -13.05 -0.79
N ALA A 194 -11.38 -13.43 -1.98
CA ALA A 194 -10.70 -14.42 -2.82
C ALA A 194 -9.30 -13.96 -3.23
N LEU A 195 -9.19 -12.75 -3.80
CA LEU A 195 -7.95 -12.21 -4.34
C LEU A 195 -6.88 -12.03 -3.25
N ARG A 196 -7.24 -11.47 -2.10
CA ARG A 196 -6.29 -11.29 -0.97
C ARG A 196 -5.79 -12.63 -0.43
N LYS A 197 -6.70 -13.59 -0.29
CA LYS A 197 -6.38 -14.92 0.23
C LYS A 197 -5.46 -15.68 -0.72
N GLU A 198 -5.71 -15.61 -2.02
CA GLU A 198 -4.87 -16.20 -3.06
C GLU A 198 -3.44 -15.66 -2.97
N TYR A 199 -3.28 -14.34 -2.97
CA TYR A 199 -1.98 -13.67 -2.95
C TYR A 199 -1.21 -13.95 -1.65
N LEU A 200 -1.88 -13.93 -0.49
CA LEU A 200 -1.24 -14.25 0.78
C LEU A 200 -0.81 -15.73 0.86
N ASN A 201 -1.58 -16.65 0.26
CA ASN A 201 -1.24 -18.07 0.20
C ASN A 201 -0.07 -18.33 -0.74
N ALA A 202 0.00 -17.61 -1.86
CA ALA A 202 1.12 -17.64 -2.80
C ALA A 202 2.39 -16.98 -2.23
N GLY A 203 2.29 -16.29 -1.09
CA GLY A 203 3.42 -15.59 -0.48
C GLY A 203 3.80 -14.30 -1.20
N MET A 204 2.91 -13.78 -2.03
CA MET A 204 3.16 -12.58 -2.82
C MET A 204 3.11 -11.32 -1.96
N VAL A 205 3.97 -10.35 -2.29
CA VAL A 205 3.98 -9.01 -1.69
C VAL A 205 4.03 -7.94 -2.79
N SER A 206 3.53 -6.74 -2.49
CA SER A 206 3.59 -5.64 -3.45
C SER A 206 5.06 -5.29 -3.73
N SER A 207 5.38 -4.97 -4.98
CA SER A 207 6.75 -4.66 -5.42
C SER A 207 7.37 -3.48 -4.68
N VAL A 208 6.55 -2.60 -4.08
CA VAL A 208 7.01 -1.47 -3.25
C VAL A 208 7.62 -1.88 -1.91
N TYR A 209 7.36 -3.10 -1.43
CA TYR A 209 7.89 -3.62 -0.16
C TYR A 209 9.10 -4.54 -0.37
N VAL A 210 9.64 -4.59 -1.59
CA VAL A 210 10.84 -5.37 -1.88
C VAL A 210 12.04 -4.57 -1.39
N LYS A 211 12.90 -5.20 -0.59
CA LYS A 211 14.19 -4.61 -0.27
C LYS A 211 14.99 -4.51 -1.56
N GLU A 212 15.45 -3.32 -1.92
CA GLU A 212 16.56 -3.22 -2.87
C GLU A 212 17.72 -4.03 -2.28
N GLU A 213 18.10 -5.12 -2.94
CA GLU A 213 19.47 -5.60 -2.82
C GLU A 213 20.31 -4.46 -3.39
N VAL A 214 20.93 -3.68 -2.50
CA VAL A 214 22.00 -2.77 -2.90
C VAL A 214 23.07 -3.68 -3.47
N ASN A 215 23.11 -3.80 -4.80
CA ASN A 215 24.29 -4.28 -5.49
C ASN A 215 25.36 -3.23 -5.19
N GLU A 216 26.20 -3.52 -4.20
CA GLU A 216 27.50 -2.87 -4.05
C GLU A 216 28.31 -3.25 -5.30
N ASP A 217 28.25 -2.39 -6.33
CA ASP A 217 29.26 -2.34 -7.39
C ASP A 217 30.58 -1.75 -6.84
#